data_AF-A0A2A5DRM2-F1
#
_entry.id   AF-A0A2A5DRM2-F1
#
_cell.length_a   1.000
_cell.length_b   1.000
_cell.length_c   1.000
_cell.angle_alpha   90.00
_cell.angle_beta   90.00
_cell.angle_gamma   90.00
#
_symmetry.space_group_name_H-M   'P 1'
#
loop_
_entity.id
_entity.type
_entity.pdbx_description
1 polymer ?
#
loop_
_entity_poly.entity_id
_entity_poly.type
_entity_poly.pdbx_seq_one_letter_code
_entity_poly.pdbx_strand_id
1 'polypeptide(L)'
;MAFLECKFFSDVLGLSTAFNVIYPEKVEKQIGLVSNNSIGDVPVLYLLHGASDDHTVWARRTSIERYVANKNLCVVMPNADLSYYTDMKNGRNYFKYICEELPETIKQTFNISNRKSDTFIAGLSMGGYGAFKAALTYPDKYCAAASLSGVVDIVDQINKWDEDRIKILENIFGDMNKIQGSKNDLYTLLDRVPNVKSLKLFQCCGLDDFLYEGNIKFKGIVEKLKLDFHFEDGPGNHEWGYWDTMIQKVIDWLPISKDI
;
A
#
# COMPACT_ATOMS: atom_id res chain seq x y z
N MET A 1 -4.38 9.72 19.18
CA MET A 1 -4.34 8.41 18.49
C MET A 1 -3.63 7.46 19.42
N ALA A 2 -4.03 6.18 19.43
CA ALA A 2 -3.23 5.14 20.07
C ALA A 2 -2.21 4.62 19.04
N PHE A 3 -0.93 4.56 19.41
CA PHE A 3 0.11 3.92 18.62
C PHE A 3 0.45 2.56 19.26
N LEU A 4 0.31 1.49 18.50
CA LEU A 4 0.54 0.12 18.97
C LEU A 4 1.56 -0.60 18.08
N GLU A 5 2.50 -1.30 18.69
CA GLU A 5 3.32 -2.32 18.04
C GLU A 5 2.75 -3.70 18.39
N CYS A 6 2.34 -4.45 17.38
CA CYS A 6 1.72 -5.75 17.57
C CYS A 6 2.67 -6.85 17.08
N LYS A 7 3.02 -7.77 17.97
CA LYS A 7 3.83 -8.96 17.66
C LYS A 7 2.96 -10.19 17.76
N PHE A 8 2.96 -11.01 16.71
CA PHE A 8 2.10 -12.18 16.60
C PHE A 8 2.77 -13.25 15.74
N PHE A 9 2.21 -14.46 15.78
CA PHE A 9 2.61 -15.54 14.89
C PHE A 9 1.71 -15.54 13.66
N SER A 10 2.32 -15.51 12.47
CA SER A 10 1.63 -15.70 11.20
C SER A 10 1.68 -17.18 10.83
N ASP A 11 0.52 -17.81 10.68
CA ASP A 11 0.38 -19.19 10.20
C ASP A 11 0.75 -19.27 8.72
N VAL A 12 0.38 -18.26 7.92
CA VAL A 12 0.70 -18.20 6.48
C VAL A 12 2.20 -18.10 6.24
N LEU A 13 2.93 -17.35 7.07
CA LEU A 13 4.38 -17.18 6.96
C LEU A 13 5.15 -18.25 7.76
N GLY A 14 4.53 -18.91 8.72
CA GLY A 14 5.19 -19.78 9.69
C GLY A 14 6.26 -19.02 10.48
N LEU A 15 5.99 -17.77 10.85
CA LEU A 15 6.97 -16.84 11.42
C LEU A 15 6.33 -15.88 12.41
N SER A 16 6.99 -15.63 13.53
CA SER A 16 6.67 -14.49 14.39
C SER A 16 7.05 -13.18 13.69
N THR A 17 6.07 -12.32 13.45
CA THR A 17 6.23 -11.06 12.72
C THR A 17 5.56 -9.92 13.48
N ALA A 18 5.59 -8.72 12.91
CA ALA A 18 5.04 -7.52 13.51
C ALA A 18 4.34 -6.60 12.50
N PHE A 19 3.39 -5.82 13.01
CA PHE A 19 2.84 -4.64 12.35
C PHE A 19 2.68 -3.52 13.38
N ASN A 20 2.76 -2.28 12.93
CA ASN A 20 2.35 -1.13 13.73
C ASN A 20 0.92 -0.72 13.37
N VAL A 21 0.17 -0.22 14.35
CA VAL A 21 -1.17 0.34 14.16
C VAL A 21 -1.24 1.73 14.77
N ILE A 22 -1.78 2.67 14.01
CA ILE A 22 -2.28 3.93 14.53
C ILE A 22 -3.80 3.84 14.55
N TYR A 23 -4.38 3.82 15.74
CA TYR A 23 -5.81 3.62 15.94
C TYR A 23 -6.48 4.89 16.49
N PRO A 24 -7.64 5.32 15.96
CA PRO A 24 -8.38 6.45 16.50
C PRO A 24 -8.78 6.23 17.96
N GLU A 25 -8.53 7.23 18.80
CA GLU A 25 -8.91 7.22 20.20
C GLU A 25 -9.91 8.34 20.48
N LYS A 26 -10.92 8.05 21.30
CA LYS A 26 -11.81 9.07 21.84
C LYS A 26 -11.15 9.73 23.06
N VAL A 27 -10.71 10.98 22.91
CA VAL A 27 -10.03 11.75 23.96
C VAL A 27 -10.72 13.10 24.19
N GLU A 28 -11.29 13.28 25.38
CA GLU A 28 -12.05 14.50 25.73
C GLU A 28 -11.19 15.57 26.42
N LYS A 29 -10.01 15.22 26.95
CA LYS A 29 -9.18 16.08 27.82
C LYS A 29 -7.80 16.41 27.27
N GLN A 30 -7.46 15.92 26.08
CA GLN A 30 -6.13 16.12 25.51
C GLN A 30 -6.01 17.52 24.88
N ILE A 31 -5.07 18.33 25.37
CA ILE A 31 -4.86 19.69 24.86
C ILE A 31 -4.31 19.63 23.44
N GLY A 32 -4.90 20.41 22.53
CA GLY A 32 -4.40 20.58 21.15
C GLY A 32 -4.84 19.49 20.16
N LEU A 33 -5.73 18.57 20.56
CA LEU A 33 -6.26 17.52 19.68
C LEU A 33 -7.79 17.50 19.72
N VAL A 34 -8.39 17.27 18.55
CA VAL A 34 -9.86 17.14 18.40
C VAL A 34 -10.19 15.67 18.28
N SER A 35 -11.04 15.16 19.17
CA SER A 35 -11.52 13.78 19.16
C SER A 35 -12.76 13.64 18.28
N ASN A 36 -12.76 12.69 17.35
CA ASN A 36 -13.99 12.24 16.69
C ASN A 36 -14.75 11.27 17.61
N ASN A 37 -16.07 11.44 17.68
CA ASN A 37 -16.93 10.75 18.66
C ASN A 37 -17.36 9.33 18.26
N SER A 38 -16.91 8.80 17.12
CA SER A 38 -17.40 7.52 16.63
C SER A 38 -16.75 6.33 17.32
N ILE A 39 -17.57 5.47 17.90
CA ILE A 39 -17.16 4.17 18.43
C ILE A 39 -17.78 3.12 17.49
N GLY A 40 -16.97 2.54 16.60
CA GLY A 40 -17.37 1.46 15.69
C GLY A 40 -17.17 1.75 14.20
N ASP A 41 -16.89 0.70 13.43
CA ASP A 41 -16.72 0.72 11.97
C ASP A 41 -15.64 1.70 11.46
N VAL A 42 -14.47 1.71 12.09
CA VAL A 42 -13.36 2.60 11.70
C VAL A 42 -12.80 2.19 10.32
N PRO A 43 -12.75 3.09 9.32
CA PRO A 43 -12.06 2.84 8.06
C PRO A 43 -10.59 2.49 8.25
N VAL A 44 -10.04 1.67 7.36
CA VAL A 44 -8.66 1.16 7.47
C VAL A 44 -7.84 1.46 6.22
N LEU A 45 -6.64 1.97 6.44
CA LEU A 45 -5.59 2.11 5.44
C LEU A 45 -4.46 1.12 5.74
N TYR A 46 -4.23 0.16 4.84
CA TYR A 46 -3.02 -0.66 4.85
C TYR A 46 -1.90 0.10 4.15
N LEU A 47 -0.83 0.43 4.88
CA LEU A 47 0.25 1.30 4.42
C LEU A 47 1.57 0.52 4.31
N LEU A 48 1.92 0.19 3.07
CA LEU A 48 2.98 -0.73 2.70
C LEU A 48 4.33 -0.01 2.55
N HIS A 49 5.41 -0.62 3.06
CA HIS A 49 6.76 -0.07 3.06
C HIS A 49 7.55 -0.41 1.77
N GLY A 50 8.70 0.24 1.60
CA GLY A 50 9.60 0.04 0.46
C GLY A 50 10.52 -1.16 0.64
N ALA A 51 11.33 -1.44 -0.38
CA ALA A 51 12.44 -2.38 -0.21
C ALA A 51 13.43 -1.80 0.80
N SER A 52 14.06 -2.66 1.61
CA SER A 52 14.95 -2.35 2.75
C SER A 52 14.28 -1.86 4.03
N ASP A 53 12.99 -1.55 3.98
CA ASP A 53 12.23 -1.05 5.12
C ASP A 53 11.48 -2.16 5.88
N ASP A 54 10.84 -1.77 6.99
CA ASP A 54 9.95 -2.62 7.79
C ASP A 54 8.70 -1.84 8.25
N HIS A 55 7.86 -2.50 9.07
CA HIS A 55 6.65 -1.94 9.69
C HIS A 55 6.85 -0.63 10.50
N THR A 56 8.08 -0.24 10.84
CA THR A 56 8.37 0.97 11.64
C THR A 56 8.56 2.22 10.78
N VAL A 57 8.85 2.05 9.48
CA VAL A 57 9.48 3.12 8.72
C VAL A 57 8.58 4.33 8.51
N TRP A 58 7.29 4.11 8.24
CA TRP A 58 6.34 5.20 7.99
C TRP A 58 6.23 6.11 9.22
N ALA A 59 6.18 5.54 10.42
CA ALA A 59 6.14 6.31 11.67
C ALA A 59 7.46 7.06 11.96
N ARG A 60 8.61 6.48 11.56
CA ARG A 60 9.94 7.07 11.81
C ARG A 60 10.34 8.15 10.82
N ARG A 61 9.80 8.10 9.61
CA ARG A 61 10.25 8.93 8.48
C ARG A 61 9.21 9.93 8.01
N THR A 62 8.01 9.88 8.56
CA THR A 62 6.92 10.81 8.28
C THR A 62 6.27 11.26 9.59
N SER A 63 5.33 12.19 9.51
CA SER A 63 4.42 12.47 10.64
C SER A 63 3.04 11.81 10.45
N ILE A 64 2.97 10.59 9.90
CA ILE A 64 1.71 9.91 9.55
C ILE A 64 0.65 9.94 10.66
N GLU A 65 1.04 9.72 11.93
CA GLU A 65 0.12 9.78 13.07
C GLU A 65 -0.56 11.14 13.20
N ARG A 66 0.19 12.22 13.00
CA ARG A 66 -0.33 13.59 13.02
C ARG A 66 -1.26 13.84 11.83
N TYR A 67 -0.97 13.27 10.66
CA TYR A 67 -1.79 13.46 9.45
C TYR A 67 -3.15 12.77 9.54
N VAL A 68 -3.23 11.63 10.23
CA VAL A 68 -4.49 10.88 10.40
C VAL A 68 -5.27 11.21 11.68
N ALA A 69 -4.72 12.05 12.56
CA ALA A 69 -5.28 12.31 13.90
C ALA A 69 -6.77 12.71 13.90
N ASN A 70 -7.20 13.48 12.91
CA ASN A 70 -8.58 13.98 12.80
C ASN A 70 -9.38 13.30 11.68
N LYS A 71 -8.88 12.18 11.15
CA LYS A 71 -9.47 11.50 9.98
C LYS A 71 -10.37 10.32 10.35
N ASN A 72 -10.44 9.93 11.63
CA ASN A 72 -11.09 8.69 12.07
C ASN A 72 -10.63 7.48 11.21
N LEU A 73 -9.31 7.35 11.02
CA LEU A 73 -8.71 6.35 10.14
C LEU A 73 -7.76 5.46 10.95
N CYS A 74 -7.97 4.15 10.87
CA CYS A 74 -7.00 3.17 11.32
C CYS A 74 -5.90 3.01 10.26
N VAL A 75 -4.63 3.11 10.64
CA VAL A 75 -3.51 2.87 9.74
C VAL A 75 -2.75 1.63 10.20
N VAL A 76 -2.67 0.63 9.34
CA VAL A 76 -1.95 -0.63 9.57
C VAL A 76 -0.68 -0.64 8.73
N MET A 77 0.47 -0.76 9.36
CA MET A 77 1.79 -0.78 8.71
C MET A 77 2.42 -2.16 8.93
N PRO A 78 2.29 -3.12 7.99
CA PRO A 78 2.80 -4.47 8.17
C PRO A 78 4.26 -4.64 7.73
N ASN A 79 4.98 -5.59 8.34
CA ASN A 79 6.26 -6.05 7.80
C ASN A 79 6.04 -7.06 6.66
N ALA A 80 6.76 -6.91 5.55
CA ALA A 80 6.71 -7.81 4.40
C ALA A 80 8.09 -8.24 3.88
N ASP A 81 9.17 -7.88 4.58
CA ASP A 81 10.56 -8.13 4.17
C ASP A 81 10.82 -7.72 2.70
N LEU A 82 11.79 -8.34 2.03
CA LEU A 82 12.08 -8.12 0.60
C LEU A 82 11.24 -9.03 -0.31
N SER A 83 9.94 -9.14 -0.05
CA SER A 83 9.07 -10.08 -0.75
C SER A 83 8.40 -9.54 -2.01
N TYR A 84 8.48 -8.24 -2.26
CA TYR A 84 7.65 -7.55 -3.26
C TYR A 84 6.17 -7.92 -3.14
N TYR A 85 5.66 -8.13 -1.91
CA TYR A 85 4.25 -8.47 -1.68
C TYR A 85 3.79 -9.64 -2.57
N THR A 86 4.61 -10.69 -2.62
CA THR A 86 4.43 -11.83 -3.51
C THR A 86 4.51 -13.12 -2.72
N ASP A 87 3.72 -14.12 -3.11
CA ASP A 87 3.97 -15.50 -2.67
C ASP A 87 5.24 -15.97 -3.37
N MET A 88 6.34 -15.91 -2.63
CA MET A 88 7.68 -16.03 -3.19
C MET A 88 7.89 -17.43 -3.78
N LYS A 89 8.56 -17.51 -4.94
CA LYS A 89 8.93 -18.79 -5.56
C LYS A 89 9.78 -19.64 -4.62
N ASN A 90 10.77 -19.01 -3.99
CA ASN A 90 11.69 -19.58 -3.01
C ASN A 90 11.61 -18.75 -1.72
N GLY A 91 10.49 -18.82 -1.01
CA GLY A 91 10.30 -18.06 0.22
C GLY A 91 8.93 -18.26 0.83
N ARG A 92 8.42 -17.23 1.52
CA ARG A 92 7.14 -17.27 2.21
C ARG A 92 6.03 -16.65 1.38
N ASN A 93 4.79 -16.93 1.78
CA ASN A 93 3.58 -16.51 1.09
C ASN A 93 3.14 -15.09 1.51
N TYR A 94 3.93 -14.06 1.19
CA TYR A 94 3.65 -12.70 1.65
C TYR A 94 2.42 -12.07 0.99
N PHE A 95 2.03 -12.49 -0.21
CA PHE A 95 0.82 -11.95 -0.83
C PHE A 95 -0.43 -12.48 -0.14
N LYS A 96 -0.46 -13.79 0.14
CA LYS A 96 -1.51 -14.40 0.96
C LYS A 96 -1.57 -13.79 2.36
N TYR A 97 -0.42 -13.59 3.00
CA TYR A 97 -0.33 -12.93 4.30
C TYR A 97 -0.98 -11.54 4.27
N ILE A 98 -0.57 -10.68 3.33
CA ILE A 98 -1.02 -9.28 3.26
C ILE A 98 -2.49 -9.16 2.85
N CYS A 99 -2.97 -10.03 1.95
CA CYS A 99 -4.32 -9.91 1.38
C CYS A 99 -5.39 -10.75 2.10
N GLU A 100 -5.01 -11.72 2.94
CA GLU A 100 -5.93 -12.65 3.60
C GLU A 100 -5.73 -12.70 5.12
N GLU A 101 -4.58 -13.14 5.60
CA GLU A 101 -4.37 -13.39 7.04
C GLU A 101 -4.28 -12.09 7.86
N LEU A 102 -3.50 -11.11 7.39
CA LEU A 102 -3.34 -9.84 8.09
C LEU A 102 -4.68 -9.10 8.22
N PRO A 103 -5.48 -8.89 7.15
CA PRO A 103 -6.77 -8.24 7.28
C PRO A 103 -7.71 -8.95 8.26
N GLU A 104 -7.71 -10.28 8.29
CA GLU A 104 -8.50 -11.05 9.25
C GLU A 104 -8.00 -10.83 10.68
N THR A 105 -6.69 -10.84 10.90
CA THR A 105 -6.07 -10.56 12.21
C THR A 105 -6.44 -9.16 12.71
N ILE A 106 -6.39 -8.15 11.84
CA ILE A 106 -6.77 -6.77 12.20
C ILE A 106 -8.25 -6.70 12.58
N LYS A 107 -9.14 -7.35 11.83
CA LYS A 107 -10.59 -7.39 12.11
C LYS A 107 -10.92 -8.05 13.44
N GLN A 108 -10.19 -9.10 13.81
CA GLN A 108 -10.38 -9.81 15.07
C GLN A 108 -9.84 -9.02 16.27
N THR A 109 -8.83 -8.18 16.05
CA THR A 109 -8.12 -7.47 17.12
C THR A 109 -8.65 -6.04 17.33
N PHE A 110 -9.12 -5.39 16.27
CA PHE A 110 -9.52 -3.98 16.27
C PHE A 110 -10.93 -3.81 15.68
N ASN A 111 -11.68 -2.82 16.19
CA ASN A 111 -13.04 -2.52 15.73
C ASN A 111 -13.04 -1.69 14.44
N ILE A 112 -12.58 -2.30 13.35
CA ILE A 112 -12.51 -1.70 12.01
C ILE A 112 -13.71 -2.08 11.13
N SER A 113 -14.02 -1.24 10.14
CA SER A 113 -15.06 -1.51 9.14
C SER A 113 -14.68 -2.71 8.25
N ASN A 114 -15.71 -3.45 7.84
CA ASN A 114 -15.61 -4.55 6.87
C ASN A 114 -16.06 -4.17 5.45
N ARG A 115 -16.46 -2.90 5.24
CA ARG A 115 -16.98 -2.44 3.95
C ARG A 115 -15.83 -2.14 2.98
N LYS A 116 -16.01 -2.52 1.72
CA LYS A 116 -15.12 -2.09 0.61
C LYS A 116 -14.90 -0.57 0.62
N SER A 117 -15.97 0.21 0.86
CA SER A 117 -15.95 1.67 0.88
C SER A 117 -14.98 2.27 1.89
N ASP A 118 -14.61 1.51 2.91
CA ASP A 118 -13.82 1.97 4.06
C ASP A 118 -12.46 1.24 4.15
N THR A 119 -12.10 0.51 3.09
CA THR A 119 -10.87 -0.28 3.03
C THR A 119 -9.97 0.27 1.92
N PHE A 120 -8.81 0.77 2.33
CA PHE A 120 -7.84 1.44 1.47
C PHE A 120 -6.47 0.76 1.56
N ILE A 121 -5.67 0.87 0.50
CA ILE A 121 -4.29 0.37 0.51
C ILE A 121 -3.35 1.34 -0.20
N ALA A 122 -2.22 1.66 0.41
CA ALA A 122 -1.22 2.56 -0.16
C ALA A 122 0.18 2.04 0.11
N GLY A 123 1.16 2.49 -0.66
CA GLY A 123 2.55 2.21 -0.34
C GLY A 123 3.53 2.93 -1.26
N LEU A 124 4.81 2.91 -0.87
CA LEU A 124 5.90 3.49 -1.65
C LEU A 124 6.78 2.44 -2.32
N SER A 125 7.38 2.73 -3.47
CA SER A 125 8.37 1.86 -4.14
C SER A 125 7.87 0.41 -4.31
N MET A 126 8.49 -0.56 -3.63
CA MET A 126 8.02 -1.95 -3.51
C MET A 126 6.58 -2.05 -2.97
N GLY A 127 6.23 -1.24 -1.97
CA GLY A 127 4.89 -1.12 -1.41
C GLY A 127 3.90 -0.47 -2.37
N GLY A 128 4.34 0.43 -3.26
CA GLY A 128 3.50 0.99 -4.32
C GLY A 128 3.09 -0.09 -5.33
N TYR A 129 4.04 -0.96 -5.71
CA TYR A 129 3.76 -2.17 -6.47
C TYR A 129 2.79 -3.09 -5.72
N GLY A 130 3.03 -3.36 -4.43
CA GLY A 130 2.19 -4.21 -3.61
C GLY A 130 0.76 -3.70 -3.46
N ALA A 131 0.58 -2.39 -3.29
CA ALA A 131 -0.72 -1.75 -3.12
C ALA A 131 -1.57 -1.88 -4.39
N PHE A 132 -0.99 -1.55 -5.54
CA PHE A 132 -1.67 -1.72 -6.83
C PHE A 132 -1.91 -3.19 -7.14
N LYS A 133 -0.94 -4.09 -6.92
CA LYS A 133 -1.13 -5.53 -7.13
C LYS A 133 -2.31 -6.07 -6.31
N ALA A 134 -2.36 -5.75 -5.02
CA ALA A 134 -3.42 -6.21 -4.13
C ALA A 134 -4.79 -5.67 -4.56
N ALA A 135 -4.88 -4.38 -4.88
CA ALA A 135 -6.12 -3.74 -5.29
C ALA A 135 -6.64 -4.22 -6.66
N LEU A 136 -5.74 -4.43 -7.63
CA LEU A 136 -6.11 -4.93 -8.95
C LEU A 136 -6.41 -6.44 -8.94
N THR A 137 -5.81 -7.21 -8.02
CA THR A 137 -6.12 -8.64 -7.83
C THR A 137 -7.43 -8.85 -7.07
N TYR A 138 -7.71 -8.01 -6.06
CA TYR A 138 -8.91 -8.10 -5.22
C TYR A 138 -9.69 -6.78 -5.24
N PRO A 139 -10.24 -6.36 -6.40
CA PRO A 139 -10.93 -5.07 -6.54
C PRO A 139 -12.25 -4.99 -5.75
N ASP A 140 -12.74 -6.10 -5.21
CA ASP A 140 -13.89 -6.14 -4.31
C ASP A 140 -13.53 -5.90 -2.83
N LYS A 141 -12.24 -5.96 -2.47
CA LYS A 141 -11.75 -5.72 -1.10
C LYS A 141 -11.41 -4.25 -0.84
N TYR A 142 -11.00 -3.51 -1.86
CA TYR A 142 -10.48 -2.14 -1.71
C TYR A 142 -11.30 -1.16 -2.56
N CYS A 143 -11.70 -0.02 -1.99
CA CYS A 143 -12.32 1.06 -2.79
C CYS A 143 -11.29 2.03 -3.37
N ALA A 144 -10.13 2.18 -2.73
CA ALA A 144 -9.08 3.09 -3.16
C ALA A 144 -7.69 2.48 -2.94
N ALA A 145 -6.80 2.70 -3.90
CA ALA A 145 -5.40 2.30 -3.81
C ALA A 145 -4.46 3.41 -4.24
N ALA A 146 -3.31 3.55 -3.57
CA ALA A 146 -2.30 4.55 -3.88
C ALA A 146 -0.90 3.96 -4.06
N SER A 147 -0.18 4.43 -5.09
CA SER A 147 1.22 4.08 -5.37
C SER A 147 2.08 5.33 -5.37
N LEU A 148 3.01 5.41 -4.42
CA LEU A 148 3.94 6.52 -4.27
C LEU A 148 5.32 6.10 -4.78
N SER A 149 5.73 6.62 -5.92
CA SER A 149 6.98 6.25 -6.60
C SER A 149 7.12 4.73 -6.77
N GLY A 150 6.02 4.06 -7.13
CA GLY A 150 5.95 2.62 -7.13
C GLY A 150 6.70 1.98 -8.30
N VAL A 151 7.12 0.72 -8.11
CA VAL A 151 7.59 -0.15 -9.20
C VAL A 151 6.40 -0.64 -10.01
N VAL A 152 5.75 0.28 -10.73
CA VAL A 152 4.49 -0.02 -11.45
C VAL A 152 4.70 -0.77 -12.77
N ASP A 153 5.95 -0.85 -13.24
CA ASP A 153 6.37 -1.60 -14.42
C ASP A 153 7.55 -2.53 -14.06
N ILE A 154 7.24 -3.68 -13.45
CA ILE A 154 8.27 -4.63 -13.00
C ILE A 154 9.04 -5.24 -14.19
N VAL A 155 8.41 -5.39 -15.36
CA VAL A 155 9.03 -5.97 -16.55
C VAL A 155 10.09 -5.03 -17.12
N ASP A 156 9.79 -3.74 -17.23
CA ASP A 156 10.77 -2.72 -17.65
C ASP A 156 11.93 -2.64 -16.65
N GLN A 157 11.66 -2.72 -15.34
CA GLN A 157 12.71 -2.67 -14.32
C GLN A 157 13.66 -3.87 -14.34
N ILE A 158 13.15 -5.08 -14.58
CA ILE A 158 13.99 -6.28 -14.71
C ILE A 158 15.05 -6.12 -15.81
N ASN A 159 14.75 -5.39 -16.89
CA ASN A 159 15.71 -5.15 -17.97
C ASN A 159 16.75 -4.05 -17.66
N LYS A 160 16.54 -3.28 -16.59
CA LYS A 160 17.40 -2.14 -16.20
C LYS A 160 18.26 -2.42 -14.97
N TRP A 161 17.86 -3.37 -14.12
CA TRP A 161 18.56 -3.68 -12.89
C TRP A 161 19.76 -4.61 -13.08
N ASP A 162 20.74 -4.50 -12.19
CA ASP A 162 21.94 -5.32 -12.20
C ASP A 162 21.65 -6.79 -11.88
N GLU A 163 22.60 -7.66 -12.24
CA GLU A 163 22.47 -9.11 -12.07
C GLU A 163 22.22 -9.55 -10.63
N ASP A 164 22.78 -8.84 -9.63
CA ASP A 164 22.62 -9.23 -8.24
C ASP A 164 21.19 -8.94 -7.74
N ARG A 165 20.61 -7.81 -8.18
CA ARG A 165 19.20 -7.53 -7.96
C ARG A 165 18.31 -8.53 -8.68
N ILE A 166 18.65 -8.96 -9.89
CA ILE A 166 17.89 -9.99 -10.61
C ILE A 166 17.90 -11.33 -9.87
N LYS A 167 19.04 -11.78 -9.33
CA LYS A 167 19.10 -13.02 -8.52
C LYS A 167 18.18 -12.96 -7.30
N ILE A 168 18.05 -11.79 -6.66
CA ILE A 168 17.10 -11.61 -5.55
C ILE A 168 15.67 -11.77 -6.06
N LEU A 169 15.33 -11.16 -7.19
CA LEU A 169 13.99 -11.26 -7.78
C LEU A 169 13.64 -12.68 -8.25
N GLU A 170 14.60 -13.49 -8.68
CA GLU A 170 14.37 -14.89 -9.02
C GLU A 170 13.85 -15.72 -7.83
N ASN A 171 14.30 -15.41 -6.61
CA ASN A 171 13.74 -16.03 -5.41
C ASN A 171 12.30 -15.60 -5.13
N ILE A 172 11.93 -14.40 -5.58
CA ILE A 172 10.60 -13.83 -5.38
C ILE A 172 9.64 -14.34 -6.46
N PHE A 173 9.95 -14.09 -7.72
CA PHE A 173 9.02 -14.32 -8.82
C PHE A 173 9.32 -15.56 -9.66
N GLY A 174 10.51 -16.18 -9.49
CA GLY A 174 10.93 -17.33 -10.28
C GLY A 174 11.58 -16.92 -11.60
N ASP A 175 11.19 -17.57 -12.70
CA ASP A 175 11.74 -17.29 -14.03
C ASP A 175 11.32 -15.89 -14.52
N MET A 176 12.28 -14.97 -14.63
CA MET A 176 12.04 -13.58 -15.02
C MET A 176 11.38 -13.43 -16.39
N ASN A 177 11.58 -14.40 -17.30
CA ASN A 177 10.95 -14.37 -18.62
C ASN A 177 9.44 -14.64 -18.57
N LYS A 178 8.93 -15.10 -17.44
CA LYS A 178 7.50 -15.42 -17.23
C LYS A 178 6.74 -14.34 -16.46
N ILE A 179 7.36 -13.19 -16.19
CA ILE A 179 6.71 -12.10 -15.45
C ILE A 179 5.67 -11.40 -16.30
N GLN A 180 6.04 -11.04 -17.53
CA GLN A 180 5.11 -10.43 -18.49
C GLN A 180 3.92 -11.38 -18.72
N GLY A 181 2.69 -10.88 -18.61
CA GLY A 181 1.49 -11.72 -18.76
C GLY A 181 1.07 -12.47 -17.49
N SER A 182 1.84 -12.39 -16.40
CA SER A 182 1.56 -13.13 -15.16
C SER A 182 0.70 -12.35 -14.16
N LYS A 183 0.34 -13.00 -13.04
CA LYS A 183 -0.30 -12.34 -11.89
C LYS A 183 0.59 -11.32 -11.16
N ASN A 184 1.88 -11.26 -11.51
CA ASN A 184 2.84 -10.31 -10.93
C ASN A 184 3.06 -9.09 -11.84
N ASP A 185 2.48 -9.07 -13.03
CA ASP A 185 2.53 -7.95 -13.97
C ASP A 185 1.28 -7.07 -13.80
N LEU A 186 1.47 -5.83 -13.35
CA LEU A 186 0.37 -4.90 -13.10
C LEU A 186 -0.38 -4.54 -14.38
N TYR A 187 0.27 -4.57 -15.55
CA TYR A 187 -0.37 -4.28 -16.84
C TYR A 187 -1.38 -5.38 -17.17
N THR A 188 -0.97 -6.64 -16.96
CA THR A 188 -1.87 -7.80 -17.08
C THR A 188 -3.05 -7.72 -16.10
N LEU A 189 -2.83 -7.24 -14.87
CA LEU A 189 -3.91 -7.07 -13.91
C LEU A 189 -4.87 -5.95 -14.33
N LEU A 190 -4.34 -4.82 -14.82
CA LEU A 190 -5.14 -3.71 -15.35
C LEU A 190 -6.07 -4.14 -16.48
N ASP A 191 -5.63 -5.00 -17.40
CA ASP A 191 -6.46 -5.50 -18.50
C ASP A 191 -7.68 -6.31 -18.03
N ARG A 192 -7.62 -6.88 -16.82
CA ARG A 192 -8.71 -7.68 -16.22
C ARG A 192 -9.70 -6.83 -15.44
N VAL A 193 -9.32 -5.62 -15.05
CA VAL A 193 -10.09 -4.71 -14.19
C VAL A 193 -11.29 -4.03 -14.84
N PRO A 194 -11.41 -3.79 -16.17
CA PRO A 194 -12.51 -3.01 -16.76
C PRO A 194 -13.92 -3.56 -16.50
N ASN A 195 -14.03 -4.79 -15.97
CA ASN A 195 -15.28 -5.41 -15.55
C ASN A 195 -15.66 -5.19 -14.08
N VAL A 196 -14.87 -4.45 -13.30
CA VAL A 196 -15.08 -4.25 -11.85
C VAL A 196 -15.37 -2.78 -11.54
N LYS A 197 -16.57 -2.50 -11.02
CA LYS A 197 -16.99 -1.13 -10.69
C LYS A 197 -16.30 -0.61 -9.41
N SER A 198 -15.92 0.67 -9.49
CA SER A 198 -15.46 1.61 -8.44
C SER A 198 -14.17 1.26 -7.66
N LEU A 199 -13.06 1.02 -8.36
CA LEU A 199 -11.71 1.14 -7.78
C LEU A 199 -11.14 2.52 -8.12
N LYS A 200 -10.76 3.28 -7.10
CA LYS A 200 -10.07 4.57 -7.23
C LYS A 200 -8.56 4.35 -7.15
N LEU A 201 -7.81 4.96 -8.06
CA LEU A 201 -6.36 4.85 -8.10
C LEU A 201 -5.72 6.23 -7.89
N PHE A 202 -4.72 6.31 -7.02
CA PHE A 202 -3.83 7.46 -6.87
C PHE A 202 -2.41 7.03 -7.22
N GLN A 203 -1.74 7.75 -8.10
CA GLN A 203 -0.35 7.50 -8.42
C GLN A 203 0.44 8.79 -8.33
N CYS A 204 1.61 8.73 -7.74
CA CYS A 204 2.55 9.84 -7.81
C CYS A 204 3.98 9.38 -7.98
N CYS A 205 4.83 10.21 -8.58
CA CYS A 205 6.25 9.95 -8.69
C CYS A 205 7.02 11.27 -8.84
N GLY A 206 8.17 11.37 -8.17
CA GLY A 206 9.03 12.55 -8.28
C GLY A 206 9.65 12.65 -9.67
N LEU A 207 9.83 13.86 -10.18
CA LEU A 207 10.39 14.11 -11.52
C LEU A 207 11.82 13.58 -11.69
N ASP A 208 12.60 13.53 -10.60
CA ASP A 208 14.00 13.07 -10.60
C ASP A 208 14.14 11.61 -10.13
N ASP A 209 13.02 10.90 -9.94
CA ASP A 209 13.02 9.49 -9.52
C ASP A 209 13.40 8.57 -10.69
N PHE A 210 14.24 7.56 -10.43
CA PHE A 210 14.64 6.57 -11.43
C PHE A 210 13.48 5.70 -11.94
N LEU A 211 12.33 5.69 -11.24
CA LEU A 211 11.09 5.01 -11.62
C LEU A 211 10.13 5.91 -12.41
N TYR A 212 10.46 7.18 -12.64
CA TYR A 212 9.54 8.15 -13.25
C TYR A 212 9.08 7.74 -14.65
N GLU A 213 10.00 7.28 -15.52
CA GLU A 213 9.65 6.84 -16.88
C GLU A 213 8.61 5.70 -16.86
N GLY A 214 8.78 4.70 -16.00
CA GLY A 214 7.84 3.60 -15.83
C GLY A 214 6.49 4.08 -15.29
N ASN A 215 6.51 5.06 -14.38
CA ASN A 215 5.29 5.67 -13.84
C ASN A 215 4.50 6.43 -14.91
N ILE A 216 5.16 7.16 -15.80
CA ILE A 216 4.50 7.85 -16.93
C ILE A 216 3.92 6.86 -17.95
N LYS A 217 4.62 5.76 -18.25
CA LYS A 217 4.09 4.70 -19.13
C LYS A 217 2.81 4.08 -18.54
N PHE A 218 2.85 3.71 -17.26
CA PHE A 218 1.70 3.12 -16.57
C PHE A 218 0.50 4.08 -16.52
N LYS A 219 0.74 5.36 -16.17
CA LYS A 219 -0.27 6.43 -16.19
C LYS A 219 -1.01 6.47 -17.53
N GLY A 220 -0.27 6.48 -18.64
CA GLY A 220 -0.86 6.55 -19.99
C GLY A 220 -1.73 5.35 -20.37
N ILE A 221 -1.56 4.20 -19.70
CA ILE A 221 -2.42 3.02 -19.88
C ILE A 221 -3.67 3.15 -19.01
N VAL A 222 -3.51 3.50 -17.73
CA VAL A 222 -4.65 3.70 -16.81
C VAL A 222 -5.63 4.75 -17.34
N GLU A 223 -5.12 5.86 -17.88
CA GLU A 223 -5.95 6.92 -18.48
C GLU A 223 -6.80 6.41 -19.67
N LYS A 224 -6.28 5.47 -20.47
CA LYS A 224 -7.03 4.87 -21.58
C LYS A 224 -8.15 3.94 -21.11
N LEU A 225 -7.99 3.34 -19.93
CA LEU A 225 -8.98 2.44 -19.32
C LEU A 225 -10.14 3.18 -18.65
N LYS A 226 -10.10 4.52 -18.57
CA LYS A 226 -11.14 5.38 -17.96
C LYS A 226 -11.49 5.00 -16.52
N LEU A 227 -10.50 4.52 -15.76
CA LEU A 227 -10.62 4.31 -14.32
C LEU A 227 -10.70 5.65 -13.57
N ASP A 228 -11.27 5.66 -12.36
CA ASP A 228 -11.22 6.83 -11.46
C ASP A 228 -9.78 6.97 -10.95
N PHE A 229 -9.00 7.79 -11.64
CA PHE A 229 -7.55 7.85 -11.50
C PHE A 229 -7.08 9.28 -11.27
N HIS A 230 -6.27 9.46 -10.23
CA HIS A 230 -5.54 10.67 -9.95
C HIS A 230 -4.04 10.41 -10.13
N PHE A 231 -3.38 11.25 -10.91
CA PHE A 231 -1.93 11.24 -11.06
C PHE A 231 -1.36 12.59 -10.68
N GLU A 232 -0.28 12.57 -9.90
CA GLU A 232 0.46 13.78 -9.53
C GLU A 232 1.97 13.55 -9.58
N ASP A 233 2.69 14.43 -10.25
CA ASP A 233 4.15 14.49 -10.21
C ASP A 233 4.61 15.86 -9.67
N GLY A 234 5.91 15.99 -9.44
CA GLY A 234 6.49 17.24 -8.97
C GLY A 234 7.96 17.08 -8.57
N PRO A 235 8.62 18.18 -8.18
CA PRO A 235 9.99 18.13 -7.71
C PRO A 235 10.14 17.10 -6.58
N GLY A 236 11.09 16.17 -6.73
CA GLY A 236 11.28 15.08 -5.79
C GLY A 236 12.02 13.91 -6.41
N ASN A 237 12.63 13.10 -5.55
CA ASN A 237 13.35 11.88 -5.91
C ASN A 237 12.81 10.72 -5.06
N HIS A 238 13.46 9.56 -5.12
CA HIS A 238 13.11 8.33 -4.40
C HIS A 238 13.46 8.41 -2.91
N GLU A 239 12.83 9.34 -2.18
CA GLU A 239 13.20 9.69 -0.81
C GLU A 239 12.02 10.08 0.07
N TRP A 240 12.25 10.06 1.38
CA TRP A 240 11.20 10.16 2.39
C TRP A 240 10.55 11.55 2.50
N GLY A 241 11.21 12.64 2.15
CA GLY A 241 10.61 13.98 2.10
C GLY A 241 9.50 14.08 1.07
N TYR A 242 9.73 13.53 -0.13
CA TYR A 242 8.72 13.39 -1.17
C TYR A 242 7.56 12.51 -0.68
N TRP A 243 7.83 11.35 -0.10
CA TRP A 243 6.77 10.45 0.40
C TRP A 243 5.98 11.02 1.57
N ASP A 244 6.61 11.76 2.49
CA ASP A 244 5.94 12.47 3.59
C ASP A 244 4.99 13.56 3.07
N THR A 245 5.36 14.24 1.99
CA THR A 245 4.48 15.21 1.33
C THR A 245 3.32 14.50 0.63
N MET A 246 3.61 13.46 -0.15
CA MET A 246 2.60 12.80 -0.96
C MET A 246 1.62 11.96 -0.14
N ILE A 247 2.03 11.38 1.00
CA ILE A 247 1.10 10.64 1.86
C ILE A 247 0.04 11.55 2.47
N GLN A 248 0.34 12.83 2.74
CA GLN A 248 -0.67 13.81 3.16
C GLN A 248 -1.76 13.98 2.10
N LYS A 249 -1.35 14.13 0.83
CA LYS A 249 -2.28 14.26 -0.30
C LYS A 249 -3.12 13.00 -0.52
N VAL A 250 -2.50 11.81 -0.36
CA VAL A 250 -3.23 10.54 -0.39
C VAL A 250 -4.30 10.49 0.70
N ILE A 251 -3.96 10.82 1.95
CA ILE A 251 -4.92 10.82 3.07
C ILE A 251 -6.08 11.81 2.83
N ASP A 252 -5.79 12.98 2.24
CA ASP A 252 -6.82 13.96 1.88
C ASP A 252 -7.70 13.53 0.71
N TRP A 253 -7.16 12.73 -0.20
CA TRP A 253 -7.87 12.18 -1.36
C TRP A 253 -8.77 10.97 -1.01
N LEU A 254 -8.43 10.19 0.03
CA LEU A 254 -9.20 9.02 0.41
C LEU A 254 -10.68 9.38 0.68
N PRO A 255 -11.65 8.58 0.18
CA PRO A 255 -13.08 8.85 0.36
C PRO A 255 -13.55 8.40 1.75
N ILE A 256 -12.90 8.92 2.80
CA ILE A 256 -13.24 8.62 4.19
C ILE A 256 -14.58 9.27 4.51
N SER A 257 -15.56 8.46 4.93
CA SER A 257 -16.87 8.98 5.31
C SER A 257 -16.74 10.02 6.42
N LYS A 258 -17.34 11.19 6.20
CA LYS A 258 -17.46 12.26 7.21
C LYS A 258 -18.73 12.12 8.04
N ASP A 259 -19.60 11.16 7.71
CA ASP A 259 -20.89 10.99 8.35
C ASP A 259 -20.73 10.23 9.67
N ILE A 260 -20.24 10.91 10.71
CA ILE A 260 -20.44 10.53 12.13
C ILE A 260 -20.57 11.77 13.02
#